data_AF-A7MY44-F1
#
_entry.id   AF-A7MY44-F1
#
_cell.length_a   1.000
_cell.length_b   1.000
_cell.length_c   1.000
_cell.angle_alpha   90.00
_cell.angle_beta   90.00
_cell.angle_gamma   90.00
#
_symmetry.space_group_name_H-M   'P 1'
#
loop_
_entity.id
_entity.type
_entity.pdbx_description
1 polymer ?
#
loop_
_entity_poly.entity_id
_entity_poly.type
_entity_poly.pdbx_seq_one_letter_code
_entity_poly.pdbx_strand_id
1 'polypeptide(L)'
;MTHSDAKLWAQEQFGQAQLKDPRRTQRLISLATSIANQPGVSVAKLPFSPADMEGAYRFIRNENINAEDIAEAGFQSTVSRANEHKELLALEDTTTLSFPHRSIKEELGHTNQGDRTRALHVHSTLLFAPQSQTIVGLIEQQRWSRDITKRGQKHQHATRPYKEKESYKWEQASRRVVERLGDKMLDVISVCDREADLFEYLTYKRQHQQRFVVRSMQSRCLEEHAQKLYDYAQALPSVETKARNVKLDVKYGQVTLKAPANKKEHAGIPVYYVGCLEQGTSKDKLAWHLLTSEPINNVEDAMRIIGYYERRWLIEDFHKVWKSEGTDVESLRLQSKDNLERLSVIYAFVATRLLALRFMKEVDELTKESCEKVLGQKAWKLLWLKLESKT
;
A
#
# COMPACT_ATOMS: atom_id res chain seq x y z
N MET A 1 -3.00 -21.04 -6.69
CA MET A 1 -3.29 -21.27 -8.13
C MET A 1 -4.32 -20.30 -8.71
N THR A 2 -5.00 -19.47 -7.90
CA THR A 2 -6.17 -18.69 -8.35
C THR A 2 -5.81 -17.42 -9.13
N HIS A 3 -4.61 -16.88 -8.96
CA HIS A 3 -4.18 -15.69 -9.68
C HIS A 3 -3.88 -15.91 -11.17
N SER A 4 -3.64 -17.14 -11.65
CA SER A 4 -3.26 -17.37 -13.06
C SER A 4 -4.47 -17.28 -14.02
N ASP A 5 -5.64 -17.77 -13.60
CA ASP A 5 -6.89 -17.65 -14.35
C ASP A 5 -7.62 -16.35 -13.98
N ALA A 6 -7.80 -15.45 -14.96
CA ALA A 6 -8.43 -14.15 -14.74
C ALA A 6 -9.90 -14.25 -14.31
N LYS A 7 -10.65 -15.26 -14.78
CA LYS A 7 -12.07 -15.44 -14.45
C LYS A 7 -12.23 -15.96 -13.03
N LEU A 8 -11.44 -16.97 -12.66
CA LEU A 8 -11.44 -17.50 -11.30
C LEU A 8 -11.03 -16.42 -10.31
N TRP A 9 -9.95 -15.68 -10.61
CA TRP A 9 -9.52 -14.54 -9.82
C TRP A 9 -10.64 -13.50 -9.66
N ALA A 10 -11.29 -13.08 -10.75
CA ALA A 10 -12.33 -12.06 -10.67
C ALA A 10 -13.54 -12.54 -9.84
N GLN A 11 -13.88 -13.83 -9.94
CA GLN A 11 -14.93 -14.46 -9.14
C GLN A 11 -14.58 -14.47 -7.65
N GLU A 12 -13.35 -14.80 -7.28
CA GLU A 12 -12.88 -14.78 -5.88
C GLU A 12 -12.75 -13.35 -5.34
N GLN A 13 -12.34 -12.42 -6.18
CA GLN A 13 -12.10 -11.03 -5.80
C GLN A 13 -13.41 -10.24 -5.62
N PHE A 14 -14.41 -10.49 -6.47
CA PHE A 14 -15.63 -9.67 -6.54
C PHE A 14 -16.94 -10.45 -6.47
N GLY A 15 -16.89 -11.78 -6.34
CA GLY A 15 -18.09 -12.65 -6.35
C GLY A 15 -19.11 -12.33 -5.27
N GLN A 16 -18.66 -11.76 -4.14
CA GLN A 16 -19.48 -11.40 -3.00
C GLN A 16 -19.85 -9.90 -2.97
N ALA A 17 -19.62 -9.16 -4.06
CA ALA A 17 -19.93 -7.73 -4.09
C ALA A 17 -21.42 -7.45 -3.90
N GLN A 18 -21.73 -6.58 -2.92
CA GLN A 18 -23.08 -6.20 -2.55
C GLN A 18 -23.58 -5.00 -3.37
N LEU A 19 -23.78 -5.22 -4.68
CA LEU A 19 -24.18 -4.14 -5.61
C LEU A 19 -25.69 -3.96 -5.75
N LYS A 20 -26.47 -4.46 -4.76
CA LYS A 20 -27.95 -4.44 -4.69
C LYS A 20 -28.68 -5.21 -5.81
N ASP A 21 -27.97 -5.73 -6.80
CA ASP A 21 -28.51 -6.54 -7.90
C ASP A 21 -27.46 -7.57 -8.35
N PRO A 22 -27.76 -8.88 -8.33
CA PRO A 22 -26.83 -9.93 -8.75
C PRO A 22 -26.28 -9.74 -10.17
N ARG A 23 -27.05 -9.12 -11.07
CA ARG A 23 -26.64 -8.85 -12.45
C ARG A 23 -25.50 -7.82 -12.50
N ARG A 24 -25.46 -6.87 -11.56
CA ARG A 24 -24.36 -5.91 -11.43
C ARG A 24 -23.10 -6.61 -10.97
N THR A 25 -23.20 -7.51 -9.99
CA THR A 25 -22.07 -8.32 -9.52
C THR A 25 -21.53 -9.21 -10.65
N GLN A 26 -22.40 -9.87 -11.41
CA GLN A 26 -21.95 -10.65 -12.58
C GLN A 26 -21.28 -9.79 -13.65
N ARG A 27 -21.77 -8.56 -13.88
CA ARG A 27 -21.14 -7.63 -14.81
C ARG A 27 -19.79 -7.11 -14.30
N LEU A 28 -19.64 -6.88 -12.99
CA LEU A 28 -18.35 -6.55 -12.37
C LEU A 28 -17.33 -7.66 -12.60
N ILE A 29 -17.69 -8.91 -12.34
CA ILE A 29 -16.82 -10.08 -12.54
C ILE A 29 -16.42 -10.20 -14.02
N SER A 30 -17.38 -10.08 -14.93
CA SER A 30 -17.13 -10.11 -16.38
C SER A 30 -16.17 -9.00 -16.82
N LEU A 31 -16.40 -7.76 -16.39
CA LEU A 31 -15.55 -6.61 -16.71
C LEU A 31 -14.14 -6.79 -16.13
N ALA A 32 -14.02 -7.15 -14.86
CA ALA A 32 -12.76 -7.40 -14.19
C ALA A 32 -11.97 -8.55 -14.85
N THR A 33 -12.64 -9.62 -15.27
CA THR A 33 -12.04 -10.74 -16.02
C THR A 33 -11.41 -10.24 -17.32
N SER A 34 -12.14 -9.44 -18.10
CA SER A 34 -11.64 -8.93 -19.38
C SER A 34 -10.47 -7.97 -19.21
N ILE A 35 -10.50 -7.09 -18.20
CA ILE A 35 -9.38 -6.20 -17.87
C ILE A 35 -8.17 -7.02 -17.40
N ALA A 36 -8.36 -8.03 -16.55
CA ALA A 36 -7.28 -8.87 -16.04
C ALA A 36 -6.63 -9.77 -17.10
N ASN A 37 -7.34 -10.08 -18.19
CA ASN A 37 -6.79 -10.79 -19.34
C ASN A 37 -5.91 -9.91 -20.23
N GLN A 38 -6.18 -8.61 -20.30
CA GLN A 38 -5.40 -7.64 -21.09
C GLN A 38 -5.14 -6.36 -20.27
N PRO A 39 -4.35 -6.45 -19.20
CA PRO A 39 -4.02 -5.30 -18.37
C PRO A 39 -3.35 -4.21 -19.20
N GLY A 40 -3.69 -2.94 -18.92
CA GLY A 40 -3.13 -1.78 -19.63
C GLY A 40 -3.79 -1.48 -20.98
N VAL A 41 -4.68 -2.36 -21.46
CA VAL A 41 -5.49 -2.08 -22.65
C VAL A 41 -6.75 -1.30 -22.23
N SER A 42 -7.02 -0.20 -22.93
CA SER A 42 -8.24 0.60 -22.74
C SER A 42 -9.50 -0.27 -22.88
N VAL A 43 -10.51 -0.03 -22.04
CA VAL A 43 -11.81 -0.75 -22.08
C VAL A 43 -12.43 -0.76 -23.48
N ALA A 44 -12.29 0.34 -24.25
CA ALA A 44 -12.79 0.43 -25.62
C ALA A 44 -12.09 -0.49 -26.63
N LYS A 45 -10.88 -0.95 -26.32
CA LYS A 45 -10.04 -1.80 -27.17
C LYS A 45 -10.03 -3.26 -26.73
N LEU A 46 -10.69 -3.59 -25.61
CA LEU A 46 -10.85 -4.97 -25.18
C LEU A 46 -11.68 -5.73 -26.24
N PRO A 47 -11.44 -7.05 -26.42
CA PRO A 47 -12.11 -7.86 -27.43
C PRO A 47 -13.55 -8.19 -27.02
N PHE A 48 -14.37 -7.16 -26.87
CA PHE A 48 -15.77 -7.24 -26.51
C PHE A 48 -16.66 -7.42 -27.73
N SER A 49 -17.74 -8.20 -27.56
CA SER A 49 -18.90 -8.08 -28.44
C SER A 49 -19.53 -6.68 -28.27
N PRO A 50 -20.34 -6.19 -29.24
CA PRO A 50 -21.08 -4.95 -29.06
C PRO A 50 -21.91 -4.91 -27.78
N ALA A 51 -22.52 -6.05 -27.41
CA ALA A 51 -23.31 -6.17 -26.19
C ALA A 51 -22.45 -6.07 -24.92
N ASP A 52 -21.24 -6.67 -24.93
CA ASP A 52 -20.32 -6.60 -23.78
C ASP A 52 -19.71 -5.21 -23.62
N MET A 53 -19.39 -4.53 -24.72
CA MET A 53 -18.88 -3.17 -24.70
C MET A 53 -19.92 -2.22 -24.09
N GLU A 54 -21.17 -2.29 -24.56
CA GLU A 54 -22.26 -1.49 -23.98
C GLU A 54 -22.53 -1.88 -22.52
N GLY A 55 -22.46 -3.16 -22.17
CA GLY A 55 -22.57 -3.65 -20.80
C GLY A 55 -21.49 -3.10 -19.87
N ALA A 56 -20.24 -3.05 -20.33
CA ALA A 56 -19.12 -2.48 -19.59
C ALA A 56 -19.32 -0.98 -19.32
N TYR A 57 -19.64 -0.19 -20.35
CA TYR A 57 -19.86 1.25 -20.18
C TYR A 57 -21.12 1.56 -19.38
N ARG A 58 -22.19 0.77 -19.51
CA ARG A 58 -23.38 0.87 -18.64
C ARG A 58 -23.05 0.60 -17.18
N PHE A 59 -22.20 -0.39 -16.90
CA PHE A 59 -21.73 -0.65 -15.55
C PHE A 59 -20.93 0.53 -14.98
N ILE A 60 -19.95 1.02 -15.75
CA ILE A 60 -19.08 2.12 -15.34
C ILE A 60 -19.87 3.40 -15.04
N ARG A 61 -20.91 3.70 -15.82
CA ARG A 61 -21.77 4.89 -15.62
C ARG A 61 -22.99 4.65 -14.75
N ASN A 62 -23.09 3.51 -14.06
CA ASN A 62 -24.26 3.18 -13.26
C ASN A 62 -24.25 3.92 -11.91
N GLU A 63 -25.14 4.89 -11.74
CA GLU A 63 -25.29 5.68 -10.51
C GLU A 63 -25.72 4.84 -9.29
N ASN A 64 -26.27 3.65 -9.51
CA ASN A 64 -26.65 2.75 -8.41
C ASN A 64 -25.49 1.87 -7.91
N ILE A 65 -24.28 2.04 -8.44
CA ILE A 65 -23.08 1.32 -8.03
C ILE A 65 -22.13 2.33 -7.39
N ASN A 66 -21.76 2.14 -6.14
CA ASN A 66 -20.70 2.95 -5.53
C ASN A 66 -19.35 2.27 -5.74
N ALA A 67 -18.31 3.07 -5.96
CA ALA A 67 -16.94 2.54 -6.05
C ALA A 67 -16.51 1.87 -4.74
N GLU A 68 -17.01 2.34 -3.60
CA GLU A 68 -16.75 1.74 -2.29
C GLU A 68 -17.32 0.33 -2.16
N ASP A 69 -18.50 0.04 -2.74
CA ASP A 69 -19.09 -1.30 -2.71
C ASP A 69 -18.24 -2.31 -3.54
N ILE A 70 -17.55 -1.83 -4.59
CA ILE A 70 -16.57 -2.61 -5.36
C ILE A 70 -15.31 -2.84 -4.52
N ALA A 71 -14.83 -1.79 -3.84
CA ALA A 71 -13.64 -1.85 -3.01
C ALA A 71 -13.81 -2.83 -1.85
N GLU A 72 -14.93 -2.73 -1.15
CA GLU A 72 -15.26 -3.56 0.01
C GLU A 72 -15.32 -5.05 -0.36
N ALA A 73 -15.91 -5.40 -1.51
CA ALA A 73 -15.89 -6.77 -2.02
C ALA A 73 -14.46 -7.32 -2.15
N GLY A 74 -13.56 -6.50 -2.70
CA GLY A 74 -12.16 -6.87 -2.84
C GLY A 74 -11.41 -6.92 -1.51
N PHE A 75 -11.72 -6.05 -0.56
CA PHE A 75 -11.15 -6.08 0.78
C PHE A 75 -11.57 -7.34 1.54
N GLN A 76 -12.83 -7.77 1.44
CA GLN A 76 -13.32 -9.02 2.06
C GLN A 76 -12.60 -10.26 1.51
N SER A 77 -12.28 -10.27 0.20
CA SER A 77 -11.43 -11.31 -0.40
C SER A 77 -10.00 -11.29 0.18
N THR A 78 -9.45 -10.11 0.48
CA THR A 78 -8.16 -9.98 1.15
C THR A 78 -8.22 -10.43 2.62
N VAL A 79 -9.29 -10.12 3.36
CA VAL A 79 -9.49 -10.61 4.75
C VAL A 79 -9.47 -12.14 4.79
N SER A 80 -10.17 -12.78 3.86
CA SER A 80 -10.21 -14.25 3.78
C SER A 80 -8.81 -14.84 3.62
N ARG A 81 -7.99 -14.28 2.73
CA ARG A 81 -6.59 -14.71 2.50
C ARG A 81 -5.65 -14.35 3.65
N ALA A 82 -5.89 -13.22 4.32
CA ALA A 82 -5.08 -12.79 5.47
C ALA A 82 -5.09 -13.84 6.58
N ASN A 83 -6.20 -14.57 6.76
CA ASN A 83 -6.32 -15.62 7.77
C ASN A 83 -5.41 -16.83 7.54
N GLU A 84 -4.87 -17.02 6.34
CA GLU A 84 -3.94 -18.11 6.00
C GLU A 84 -2.51 -17.86 6.50
N HIS A 85 -2.19 -16.63 6.92
CA HIS A 85 -0.84 -16.21 7.29
C HIS A 85 -0.75 -15.84 8.77
N LYS A 86 0.33 -16.23 9.45
CA LYS A 86 0.50 -15.94 10.90
C LYS A 86 0.97 -14.53 11.20
N GLU A 87 1.60 -13.85 10.24
CA GLU A 87 2.09 -12.50 10.40
C GLU A 87 1.93 -11.77 9.06
N LEU A 88 1.60 -10.49 9.15
CA LEU A 88 1.30 -9.65 8.00
C LEU A 88 1.95 -8.28 8.17
N LEU A 89 2.43 -7.73 7.07
CA LEU A 89 2.82 -6.32 6.98
C LEU A 89 1.69 -5.56 6.28
N ALA A 90 1.18 -4.53 6.95
CA ALA A 90 0.28 -3.53 6.36
C ALA A 90 1.13 -2.38 5.83
N LEU A 91 1.47 -2.45 4.54
CA LEU A 91 2.26 -1.42 3.87
C LEU A 91 1.33 -0.26 3.52
N GLU A 92 1.60 0.93 4.04
CA GLU A 92 0.72 2.11 3.93
C GLU A 92 1.46 3.25 3.22
N ASP A 93 0.83 3.84 2.19
CA ASP A 93 1.39 4.97 1.45
C ASP A 93 0.32 5.73 0.66
N THR A 94 0.64 6.95 0.24
CA THR A 94 -0.25 7.82 -0.53
C THR A 94 0.29 8.06 -1.94
N THR A 95 -0.57 7.91 -2.94
CA THR A 95 -0.30 8.36 -4.31
C THR A 95 -1.38 9.32 -4.80
N THR A 96 -1.17 9.87 -5.99
CA THR A 96 -2.15 10.71 -6.70
C THR A 96 -2.50 10.09 -8.03
N LEU A 97 -3.77 10.06 -8.43
CA LEU A 97 -4.19 9.74 -9.78
C LEU A 97 -4.50 11.02 -10.54
N SER A 98 -3.69 11.34 -11.54
CA SER A 98 -3.83 12.56 -12.34
C SER A 98 -4.48 12.25 -13.68
N PHE A 99 -5.51 13.02 -14.02
CA PHE A 99 -6.24 12.87 -15.28
C PHE A 99 -6.22 14.22 -16.02
N PRO A 100 -5.55 14.33 -17.18
CA PRO A 100 -5.27 15.62 -17.80
C PRO A 100 -6.44 16.20 -18.63
N HIS A 101 -7.48 15.41 -18.89
CA HIS A 101 -8.56 15.84 -19.79
C HIS A 101 -9.52 16.83 -19.12
N ARG A 102 -9.97 17.81 -19.91
CA ARG A 102 -10.69 18.99 -19.42
C ARG A 102 -12.02 18.68 -18.73
N SER A 103 -12.73 17.62 -19.15
CA SER A 103 -14.11 17.36 -18.70
C SER A 103 -14.23 17.05 -17.20
N ILE A 104 -13.17 16.52 -16.57
CA ILE A 104 -13.19 16.12 -15.15
C ILE A 104 -12.37 17.06 -14.26
N LYS A 105 -11.72 18.07 -14.85
CA LYS A 105 -10.72 18.90 -14.18
C LYS A 105 -11.27 19.57 -12.92
N GLU A 106 -12.50 20.05 -12.98
CA GLU A 106 -13.16 20.77 -11.87
C GLU A 106 -13.71 19.82 -10.79
N GLU A 107 -13.82 18.52 -11.07
CA GLU A 107 -14.21 17.49 -10.08
C GLU A 107 -12.99 16.95 -9.29
N LEU A 108 -11.78 17.23 -9.78
CA LEU A 108 -10.53 16.81 -9.17
C LEU A 108 -9.92 17.87 -8.24
N GLY A 109 -9.12 17.41 -7.29
CA GLY A 109 -8.49 18.27 -6.29
C GLY A 109 -7.18 18.91 -6.76
N HIS A 110 -6.74 19.93 -6.03
CA HIS A 110 -5.42 20.53 -6.27
C HIS A 110 -4.29 19.59 -5.83
N THR A 111 -3.13 19.65 -6.50
CA THR A 111 -1.91 18.96 -6.08
C THR A 111 -0.87 19.93 -5.52
N ASN A 112 0.29 19.42 -5.09
CA ASN A 112 1.43 20.25 -4.72
C ASN A 112 2.22 20.76 -5.95
N GLN A 113 1.91 20.29 -7.16
CA GLN A 113 2.61 20.64 -8.42
C GLN A 113 1.99 21.85 -9.16
N GLY A 114 1.13 22.63 -8.50
CA GLY A 114 0.53 23.86 -9.03
C GLY A 114 -0.88 23.69 -9.59
N ASP A 115 -1.41 24.74 -10.23
CA ASP A 115 -2.84 24.81 -10.62
C ASP A 115 -3.19 24.06 -11.91
N ARG A 116 -2.17 23.63 -12.66
CA ARG A 116 -2.37 22.94 -13.94
C ARG A 116 -2.64 21.46 -13.74
N THR A 117 -2.16 20.88 -12.64
CA THR A 117 -2.33 19.46 -12.33
C THR A 117 -3.40 19.28 -11.26
N ARG A 118 -4.44 18.54 -11.62
CA ARG A 118 -5.50 18.12 -10.72
C ARG A 118 -5.46 16.61 -10.57
N ALA A 119 -5.70 16.13 -9.36
CA ALA A 119 -5.64 14.71 -9.07
C ALA A 119 -6.63 14.28 -8.00
N LEU A 120 -6.91 12.98 -7.99
CA LEU A 120 -7.48 12.27 -6.87
C LEU A 120 -6.33 11.80 -5.98
N HIS A 121 -6.37 12.10 -4.69
CA HIS A 121 -5.45 11.51 -3.71
C HIS A 121 -5.96 10.14 -3.31
N VAL A 122 -5.04 9.20 -3.17
CA VAL A 122 -5.34 7.83 -2.79
C VAL A 122 -4.37 7.36 -1.73
N HIS A 123 -4.88 7.02 -0.55
CA HIS A 123 -4.11 6.37 0.51
C HIS A 123 -4.50 4.89 0.55
N SER A 124 -3.54 3.99 0.35
CA SER A 124 -3.78 2.55 0.25
C SER A 124 -3.06 1.80 1.35
N THR A 125 -3.65 0.68 1.79
CA THR A 125 -2.99 -0.32 2.63
C THR A 125 -2.93 -1.64 1.89
N LEU A 126 -1.70 -2.10 1.63
CA LEU A 126 -1.39 -3.36 0.96
C LEU A 126 -0.90 -4.38 1.98
N LEU A 127 -1.56 -5.53 2.08
CA LEU A 127 -1.11 -6.62 2.94
C LEU A 127 -0.08 -7.51 2.23
N PHE A 128 1.02 -7.78 2.92
CA PHE A 128 2.09 -8.67 2.50
C PHE A 128 2.41 -9.67 3.61
N ALA A 129 2.56 -10.94 3.26
CA ALA A 129 2.95 -11.98 4.20
C ALA A 129 4.47 -12.21 4.09
N PRO A 130 5.28 -11.77 5.08
CA PRO A 130 6.74 -11.80 4.96
C PRO A 130 7.32 -13.21 4.96
N GLN A 131 6.69 -14.17 5.65
CA GLN A 131 7.17 -15.56 5.68
C GLN A 131 7.03 -16.27 4.34
N SER A 132 5.88 -16.13 3.68
CA SER A 132 5.61 -16.76 2.38
C SER A 132 5.99 -15.85 1.19
N GLN A 133 6.56 -14.67 1.45
CA GLN A 133 6.87 -13.63 0.47
C GLN A 133 5.73 -13.38 -0.53
N THR A 134 4.49 -13.29 -0.03
CA THR A 134 3.29 -13.23 -0.87
C THR A 134 2.53 -11.92 -0.68
N ILE A 135 2.08 -11.33 -1.79
CA ILE A 135 1.11 -10.22 -1.76
C ILE A 135 -0.27 -10.81 -1.45
N VAL A 136 -0.81 -10.47 -0.27
CA VAL A 136 -2.13 -10.95 0.16
C VAL A 136 -3.22 -10.16 -0.54
N GLY A 137 -3.09 -8.84 -0.64
CA GLY A 137 -4.03 -7.97 -1.38
C GLY A 137 -4.21 -6.59 -0.75
N LEU A 138 -4.99 -5.73 -1.39
CA LEU A 138 -5.43 -4.45 -0.81
C LEU A 138 -6.46 -4.72 0.29
N ILE A 139 -6.32 -4.06 1.45
CA ILE A 139 -7.24 -4.20 2.59
C ILE A 139 -7.96 -2.89 2.94
N GLU A 140 -7.43 -1.75 2.49
CA GLU A 140 -8.02 -0.43 2.67
C GLU A 140 -7.57 0.49 1.55
N GLN A 141 -8.47 1.38 1.11
CA GLN A 141 -8.12 2.46 0.20
C GLN A 141 -9.06 3.66 0.35
N GLN A 142 -8.50 4.80 0.72
CA GLN A 142 -9.23 6.07 0.83
C GLN A 142 -8.95 6.94 -0.38
N ARG A 143 -10.00 7.53 -0.95
CA ARG A 143 -9.94 8.35 -2.16
C ARG A 143 -10.57 9.71 -1.88
N TRP A 144 -9.85 10.80 -2.14
CA TRP A 144 -10.38 12.15 -1.93
C TRP A 144 -9.81 13.18 -2.91
N SER A 145 -10.58 14.25 -3.14
CA SER A 145 -10.13 15.44 -3.86
C SER A 145 -9.79 16.51 -2.82
N ARG A 146 -8.61 17.13 -2.90
CA ARG A 146 -8.30 18.30 -2.07
C ARG A 146 -9.09 19.53 -2.54
N ASP A 147 -9.80 20.16 -1.61
CA ASP A 147 -10.52 21.41 -1.84
C ASP A 147 -9.54 22.55 -2.17
N ILE A 148 -9.71 23.16 -3.34
CA ILE A 148 -8.84 24.24 -3.83
C ILE A 148 -8.87 25.48 -2.94
N THR A 149 -9.99 25.74 -2.28
CA THR A 149 -10.16 26.90 -1.40
C THR A 149 -9.34 26.76 -0.11
N LYS A 150 -8.95 25.54 0.25
CA LYS A 150 -8.14 25.24 1.45
C LYS A 150 -6.63 25.27 1.19
N ARG A 151 -6.19 25.71 0.01
CA ARG A 151 -4.77 25.82 -0.32
C ARG A 151 -4.07 26.86 0.58
N GLY A 152 -2.81 26.58 0.93
CA GLY A 152 -1.99 27.51 1.72
C GLY A 152 -2.20 27.46 3.24
N GLN A 153 -3.04 26.54 3.74
CA GLN A 153 -3.30 26.35 5.18
C GLN A 153 -2.11 25.78 5.99
N LYS A 154 -0.91 25.70 5.39
CA LYS A 154 0.32 25.25 6.08
C LYS A 154 0.61 26.07 7.35
N HIS A 155 0.31 27.37 7.34
CA HIS A 155 0.51 28.26 8.48
C HIS A 155 -0.40 27.92 9.68
N GLN A 156 -1.55 27.26 9.45
CA GLN A 156 -2.51 26.84 10.48
C GLN A 156 -2.23 25.43 10.99
N HIS A 157 -1.13 24.80 10.58
CA HIS A 157 -0.83 23.42 10.93
C HIS A 157 -0.74 23.20 12.46
N ALA A 158 -0.24 24.17 13.21
CA ALA A 158 -0.09 24.05 14.66
C ALA A 158 -1.42 24.16 15.42
N THR A 159 -2.37 24.96 14.92
CA THR A 159 -3.64 25.27 15.61
C THR A 159 -4.80 24.41 15.16
N ARG A 160 -4.77 23.88 13.93
CA ARG A 160 -5.86 23.05 13.41
C ARG A 160 -5.96 21.72 14.20
N PRO A 161 -7.18 21.25 14.53
CA PRO A 161 -7.38 19.94 15.13
C PRO A 161 -6.79 18.81 14.28
N TYR A 162 -6.25 17.76 14.92
CA TYR A 162 -5.62 16.65 14.21
C TYR A 162 -6.55 15.97 13.21
N LYS A 163 -7.79 15.69 13.61
CA LYS A 163 -8.81 15.01 12.79
C LYS A 163 -9.22 15.78 11.52
N GLU A 164 -8.94 17.08 11.45
CA GLU A 164 -9.20 17.92 10.28
C GLU A 164 -7.99 18.01 9.33
N LYS A 165 -6.85 17.45 9.71
CA LYS A 165 -5.64 17.43 8.87
C LYS A 165 -5.66 16.19 7.98
N GLU A 166 -5.10 16.32 6.78
CA GLU A 166 -4.88 15.17 5.89
C GLU A 166 -3.96 14.10 6.52
N SER A 167 -3.10 14.49 7.46
CA SER A 167 -2.28 13.55 8.23
C SER A 167 -3.10 12.61 9.14
N TYR A 168 -4.40 12.83 9.31
CA TYR A 168 -5.31 11.90 9.96
C TYR A 168 -5.57 10.63 9.13
N LYS A 169 -5.27 10.65 7.83
CA LYS A 169 -5.43 9.51 6.91
C LYS A 169 -4.81 8.21 7.45
N TRP A 170 -3.64 8.30 8.10
CA TRP A 170 -2.94 7.15 8.67
C TRP A 170 -3.75 6.48 9.79
N GLU A 171 -4.29 7.29 10.72
CA GLU A 171 -5.16 6.76 11.78
C GLU A 171 -6.47 6.24 11.19
N GLN A 172 -7.08 6.95 10.23
CA GLN A 172 -8.31 6.50 9.57
C GLN A 172 -8.12 5.14 8.89
N ALA A 173 -7.05 4.98 8.11
CA ALA A 173 -6.74 3.70 7.47
C ALA A 173 -6.55 2.60 8.51
N SER A 174 -5.80 2.87 9.58
CA SER A 174 -5.61 1.92 10.67
C SER A 174 -6.92 1.52 11.37
N ARG A 175 -7.87 2.44 11.54
CA ARG A 175 -9.20 2.13 12.09
C ARG A 175 -10.00 1.22 11.15
N ARG A 176 -9.99 1.51 9.85
CA ARG A 176 -10.68 0.69 8.84
C ARG A 176 -10.08 -0.71 8.72
N VAL A 177 -8.76 -0.83 8.78
CA VAL A 177 -8.08 -2.14 8.77
C VAL A 177 -8.47 -2.97 10.00
N VAL A 178 -8.58 -2.35 11.18
CA VAL A 178 -9.08 -3.02 12.40
C VAL A 178 -10.51 -3.49 12.21
N GLU A 179 -11.40 -2.62 11.71
CA GLU A 179 -12.81 -2.97 11.46
C GLU A 179 -12.95 -4.21 10.56
N ARG A 180 -12.06 -4.36 9.57
CA ARG A 180 -12.10 -5.50 8.64
C ARG A 180 -11.42 -6.76 9.15
N LEU A 181 -10.30 -6.62 9.86
CA LEU A 181 -9.50 -7.76 10.31
C LEU A 181 -9.94 -8.30 11.68
N GLY A 182 -10.61 -7.50 12.51
CA GLY A 182 -10.96 -7.89 13.87
C GLY A 182 -9.74 -8.37 14.66
N ASP A 183 -9.84 -9.54 15.27
CA ASP A 183 -8.76 -10.16 16.06
C ASP A 183 -7.49 -10.40 15.23
N LYS A 184 -7.63 -10.56 13.90
CA LYS A 184 -6.49 -10.76 13.01
C LYS A 184 -5.52 -9.57 13.00
N MET A 185 -5.97 -8.39 13.43
CA MET A 185 -5.13 -7.20 13.56
C MET A 185 -3.91 -7.40 14.49
N LEU A 186 -3.98 -8.32 15.46
CA LEU A 186 -2.85 -8.63 16.36
C LEU A 186 -1.63 -9.20 15.61
N ASP A 187 -1.86 -9.82 14.45
CA ASP A 187 -0.84 -10.40 13.60
C ASP A 187 -0.26 -9.38 12.59
N VAL A 188 -0.76 -8.14 12.58
CA VAL A 188 -0.44 -7.13 11.57
C VAL A 188 0.50 -6.06 12.10
N ILE A 189 1.58 -5.82 11.36
CA ILE A 189 2.53 -4.73 11.60
C ILE A 189 2.31 -3.64 10.52
N SER A 190 1.88 -2.44 10.90
CA SER A 190 1.86 -1.30 9.98
C SER A 190 3.28 -0.87 9.62
N VAL A 191 3.62 -0.76 8.33
CA VAL A 191 4.93 -0.31 7.86
C VAL A 191 4.76 0.98 7.08
N CYS A 192 5.28 2.09 7.61
CA CYS A 192 5.02 3.42 7.08
C CYS A 192 6.31 4.25 6.93
N ASP A 193 6.32 5.15 5.96
CA ASP A 193 7.45 6.03 5.70
C ASP A 193 7.52 7.20 6.71
N ARG A 194 8.33 8.22 6.36
CA ARG A 194 8.53 9.42 7.18
C ARG A 194 7.28 10.28 7.36
N GLU A 195 6.31 10.24 6.44
CA GLU A 195 5.10 11.05 6.56
C GLU A 195 4.21 10.58 7.72
N ALA A 196 4.35 9.31 8.14
CA ALA A 196 3.65 8.75 9.28
C ALA A 196 4.31 9.02 10.64
N ASP A 197 5.47 9.71 10.68
CA ASP A 197 6.13 10.13 11.93
C ASP A 197 5.37 11.27 12.63
N LEU A 198 4.18 10.94 13.12
CA LEU A 198 3.21 11.84 13.76
C LEU A 198 3.02 11.40 15.20
N PHE A 199 3.09 12.35 16.15
CA PHE A 199 2.92 12.02 17.56
C PHE A 199 1.54 11.42 17.85
N GLU A 200 0.49 12.00 17.25
CA GLU A 200 -0.89 11.52 17.37
C GLU A 200 -1.05 10.09 16.85
N TYR A 201 -0.50 9.78 15.67
CA TYR A 201 -0.58 8.44 15.08
C TYR A 201 0.15 7.39 15.92
N LEU A 202 1.37 7.69 16.38
CA LEU A 202 2.13 6.81 17.26
C LEU A 202 1.41 6.61 18.61
N THR A 203 0.80 7.66 19.15
CA THR A 203 -0.01 7.59 20.37
C THR A 203 -1.22 6.67 20.16
N TYR A 204 -1.96 6.86 19.06
CA TYR A 204 -3.09 6.01 18.69
C TYR A 204 -2.68 4.54 18.59
N LYS A 205 -1.60 4.24 17.86
CA LYS A 205 -1.08 2.87 17.71
C LYS A 205 -0.76 2.24 19.05
N ARG A 206 -0.07 2.95 19.95
CA ARG A 206 0.27 2.43 21.28
C ARG A 206 -0.94 2.26 22.18
N GLN A 207 -1.87 3.21 22.21
CA GLN A 207 -3.11 3.12 23.00
C GLN A 207 -3.97 1.91 22.60
N HIS A 208 -3.97 1.55 21.32
CA HIS A 208 -4.72 0.41 20.78
C HIS A 208 -3.87 -0.86 20.67
N GLN A 209 -2.65 -0.87 21.26
CA GLN A 209 -1.72 -2.01 21.22
C GLN A 209 -1.44 -2.53 19.80
N GLN A 210 -1.49 -1.65 18.79
CA GLN A 210 -1.24 -1.99 17.40
C GLN A 210 0.26 -2.01 17.12
N ARG A 211 0.69 -2.99 16.32
CA ARG A 211 2.09 -3.17 15.94
C ARG A 211 2.46 -2.28 14.77
N PHE A 212 3.67 -1.73 14.77
CA PHE A 212 4.13 -0.83 13.70
C PHE A 212 5.66 -0.77 13.53
N VAL A 213 6.09 -0.34 12.36
CA VAL A 213 7.43 0.13 12.00
C VAL A 213 7.26 1.44 11.22
N VAL A 214 7.70 2.56 11.79
CA VAL A 214 7.60 3.90 11.19
C VAL A 214 9.00 4.48 11.04
N ARG A 215 9.34 5.00 9.87
CA ARG A 215 10.60 5.71 9.69
C ARG A 215 10.52 7.10 10.32
N SER A 216 11.42 7.38 11.24
CA SER A 216 11.56 8.70 11.86
C SER A 216 11.94 9.75 10.80
N MET A 217 11.21 10.86 10.82
CA MET A 217 11.45 12.06 10.03
C MET A 217 12.26 13.07 10.82
N GLN A 218 12.01 13.18 12.13
CA GLN A 218 12.61 14.20 13.00
C GLN A 218 13.31 13.59 14.21
N SER A 219 14.39 14.25 14.66
CA SER A 219 15.06 13.88 15.91
C SER A 219 14.19 14.34 17.10
N ARG A 220 13.40 13.42 17.66
CA ARG A 220 12.47 13.70 18.77
C ARG A 220 13.20 13.79 20.10
N CYS A 221 12.66 14.57 21.04
CA CYS A 221 13.17 14.58 22.42
C CYS A 221 12.81 13.26 23.12
N LEU A 222 13.69 12.79 24.00
CA LEU A 222 13.47 11.60 24.82
C LEU A 222 13.13 12.01 26.26
N GLU A 223 12.49 11.12 27.03
CA GLU A 223 12.21 11.37 28.45
C GLU A 223 13.43 11.06 29.31
N GLU A 224 14.13 9.97 29.00
CA GLU A 224 15.23 9.42 29.79
C GLU A 224 16.57 10.13 29.52
N HIS A 225 16.65 10.91 28.44
CA HIS A 225 17.90 11.49 27.95
C HIS A 225 17.76 12.97 27.60
N ALA A 226 18.80 13.76 27.89
CA ALA A 226 18.86 15.17 27.52
C ALA A 226 19.04 15.38 26.01
N GLN A 227 19.70 14.43 25.33
CA GLN A 227 19.86 14.44 23.88
C GLN A 227 18.56 14.09 23.16
N LYS A 228 18.45 14.54 21.90
CA LYS A 228 17.40 14.07 20.99
C LYS A 228 17.76 12.69 20.43
N LEU A 229 16.76 12.00 19.91
CA LEU A 229 16.82 10.62 19.45
C LEU A 229 18.04 10.32 18.57
N TYR A 230 18.34 11.14 17.57
CA TYR A 230 19.44 10.84 16.63
C TYR A 230 20.81 11.02 17.27
N ASP A 231 20.97 11.99 18.17
CA ASP A 231 22.24 12.23 18.88
C ASP A 231 22.45 11.13 19.94
N TYR A 232 21.39 10.75 20.65
CA TYR A 232 21.38 9.58 21.52
C TYR A 232 21.76 8.31 20.76
N ALA A 233 21.16 8.09 19.59
CA ALA A 233 21.44 6.93 18.76
C ALA A 233 22.90 6.85 18.28
N GLN A 234 23.60 7.97 18.15
CA GLN A 234 25.03 7.95 17.84
C GLN A 234 25.87 7.34 18.97
N ALA A 235 25.45 7.49 20.22
CA ALA A 235 26.14 6.93 21.38
C ALA A 235 25.83 5.44 21.64
N LEU A 236 24.77 4.89 21.01
CA LEU A 236 24.44 3.47 21.17
C LEU A 236 25.55 2.58 20.58
N PRO A 237 25.83 1.41 21.21
CA PRO A 237 26.67 0.38 20.62
C PRO A 237 26.19 -0.01 19.23
N SER A 238 27.11 -0.15 18.28
CA SER A 238 26.83 -0.68 16.94
C SER A 238 27.25 -2.13 16.80
N VAL A 239 26.45 -2.85 16.01
CA VAL A 239 26.86 -4.11 15.39
C VAL A 239 27.09 -3.83 13.91
N GLU A 240 28.31 -4.08 13.43
CA GLU A 240 28.64 -3.94 12.01
C GLU A 240 28.02 -5.10 11.23
N THR A 241 27.29 -4.78 10.17
CA THR A 241 26.78 -5.75 9.19
C THR A 241 27.23 -5.36 7.79
N LYS A 242 27.35 -6.34 6.89
CA LYS A 242 27.66 -6.10 5.48
C LYS A 242 26.42 -6.33 4.64
N ALA A 243 26.04 -5.34 3.84
CA ALA A 243 25.01 -5.46 2.82
C ALA A 243 25.63 -5.10 1.46
N ARG A 244 25.81 -6.11 0.60
CA ARG A 244 26.52 -5.98 -0.70
C ARG A 244 27.91 -5.34 -0.52
N ASN A 245 28.10 -4.12 -1.06
CA ASN A 245 29.36 -3.39 -1.10
C ASN A 245 29.47 -2.31 0.00
N VAL A 246 28.51 -2.26 0.93
CA VAL A 246 28.44 -1.21 1.96
C VAL A 246 28.46 -1.86 3.35
N LYS A 247 29.16 -1.20 4.28
CA LYS A 247 29.13 -1.54 5.70
C LYS A 247 28.06 -0.72 6.40
N LEU A 248 27.23 -1.39 7.18
CA LEU A 248 26.13 -0.78 7.91
C LEU A 248 26.35 -0.94 9.41
N ASP A 249 26.18 0.14 10.16
CA ASP A 249 26.09 0.14 11.60
C ASP A 249 24.62 -0.03 12.00
N VAL A 250 24.33 -1.17 12.63
CA VAL A 250 23.01 -1.46 13.22
C VAL A 250 23.05 -1.11 14.70
N LYS A 251 22.13 -0.27 15.13
CA LYS A 251 21.99 0.20 16.51
C LYS A 251 20.56 0.04 16.96
N TYR A 252 20.34 -0.34 18.21
CA TYR A 252 18.98 -0.48 18.73
C TYR A 252 18.92 -0.21 20.23
N GLY A 253 17.74 0.12 20.72
CA GLY A 253 17.49 0.38 22.12
C GLY A 253 16.04 0.75 22.40
N GLN A 254 15.62 0.60 23.65
CA GLN A 254 14.32 1.08 24.10
C GLN A 254 14.40 2.56 24.45
N VAL A 255 13.42 3.34 24.01
CA VAL A 255 13.35 4.79 24.26
C VAL A 255 11.90 5.23 24.50
N THR A 256 11.72 6.30 25.27
CA THR A 256 10.40 6.92 25.42
C THR A 256 10.39 8.28 24.73
N LEU A 257 9.58 8.39 23.67
CA LEU A 257 9.44 9.65 22.92
C LEU A 257 8.65 10.64 23.75
N LYS A 258 9.27 11.78 24.08
CA LYS A 258 8.63 12.83 24.86
C LYS A 258 7.53 13.52 24.05
N ALA A 259 6.42 13.85 24.73
CA ALA A 259 5.35 14.61 24.12
C ALA A 259 5.82 16.01 23.63
N PRO A 260 5.34 16.48 22.46
CA PRO A 260 5.61 17.83 21.99
C PRO A 260 5.19 18.92 22.99
N ALA A 261 5.85 20.08 22.94
CA ALA A 261 5.63 21.16 23.91
C ALA A 261 4.18 21.71 23.93
N ASN A 262 3.44 21.55 22.84
CA ASN A 262 2.04 21.95 22.71
C ASN A 262 1.04 20.81 23.03
N LYS A 263 1.54 19.68 23.56
CA LYS A 263 0.78 18.45 23.90
C LYS A 263 1.29 17.83 25.20
N LYS A 264 1.73 18.65 26.16
CA LYS A 264 2.39 18.20 27.40
C LYS A 264 1.48 17.37 28.30
N GLU A 265 0.17 17.45 28.09
CA GLU A 265 -0.85 16.65 28.74
C GLU A 265 -0.82 15.17 28.33
N HIS A 266 -0.17 14.84 27.21
CA HIS A 266 0.01 13.46 26.78
C HIS A 266 1.27 12.85 27.40
N ALA A 267 1.17 11.60 27.83
CA ALA A 267 2.33 10.82 28.27
C ALA A 267 3.32 10.57 27.12
N GLY A 268 4.58 10.31 27.47
CA GLY A 268 5.57 9.82 26.51
C GLY A 268 5.18 8.49 25.90
N ILE A 269 5.75 8.21 24.72
CA ILE A 269 5.44 7.01 23.93
C ILE A 269 6.62 6.03 24.03
N PRO A 270 6.52 4.95 24.82
CA PRO A 270 7.56 3.95 24.89
C PRO A 270 7.58 3.13 23.58
N VAL A 271 8.73 3.09 22.93
CA VAL A 271 8.98 2.41 21.66
C VAL A 271 10.38 1.79 21.64
N TYR A 272 10.65 0.94 20.65
CA TYR A 272 11.99 0.51 20.30
C TYR A 272 12.51 1.32 19.12
N TYR A 273 13.78 1.66 19.18
CA TYR A 273 14.51 2.33 18.11
C TYR A 273 15.42 1.34 17.38
N VAL A 274 15.44 1.42 16.04
CA VAL A 274 16.44 0.74 15.19
C VAL A 274 17.08 1.74 14.25
N GLY A 275 18.39 1.90 14.36
CA GLY A 275 19.24 2.61 13.41
C GLY A 275 19.90 1.64 12.44
N CYS A 276 19.85 1.94 11.15
CA CYS A 276 20.65 1.31 10.11
C CYS A 276 21.36 2.41 9.32
N LEU A 277 22.65 2.59 9.60
CA LEU A 277 23.44 3.71 9.12
C LEU A 277 24.61 3.21 8.29
N GLU A 278 24.77 3.72 7.07
CA GLU A 278 25.95 3.45 6.27
C GLU A 278 27.19 4.12 6.87
N GLN A 279 28.26 3.33 6.99
CA GLN A 279 29.56 3.83 7.42
C GLN A 279 30.16 4.74 6.35
N GLY A 280 30.91 5.75 6.80
CA GLY A 280 31.63 6.69 5.93
C GLY A 280 31.09 8.12 5.98
N THR A 281 31.69 8.96 5.13
CA THR A 281 31.54 10.43 5.13
C THR A 281 30.71 10.96 3.97
N SER A 282 30.17 10.08 3.11
CA SER A 282 29.30 10.49 2.00
C SER A 282 28.07 11.23 2.52
N LYS A 283 27.66 12.28 1.80
CA LYS A 283 26.45 13.05 2.11
C LYS A 283 25.16 12.27 1.82
N ASP A 284 25.22 11.35 0.86
CA ASP A 284 24.06 10.57 0.41
C ASP A 284 24.00 9.18 1.07
N LYS A 285 24.72 9.01 2.19
CA LYS A 285 24.79 7.74 2.90
C LYS A 285 23.41 7.30 3.39
N LEU A 286 23.17 5.99 3.34
CA LEU A 286 21.97 5.38 3.89
C LEU A 286 21.84 5.71 5.39
N ALA A 287 20.72 6.30 5.78
CA ALA A 287 20.41 6.56 7.18
C ALA A 287 18.92 6.28 7.44
N TRP A 288 18.66 5.11 8.02
CA TRP A 288 17.35 4.72 8.50
C TRP A 288 17.32 4.82 10.03
N HIS A 289 16.36 5.59 10.51
CA HIS A 289 15.97 5.67 11.91
C HIS A 289 14.54 5.15 11.97
N LEU A 290 14.33 3.98 12.55
CA LEU A 290 13.04 3.30 12.60
C LEU A 290 12.54 3.29 14.05
N LEU A 291 11.26 3.58 14.20
CA LEU A 291 10.52 3.51 15.45
C LEU A 291 9.57 2.32 15.34
N THR A 292 9.58 1.42 16.32
CA THR A 292 8.75 0.22 16.28
C THR A 292 8.15 -0.13 17.64
N SER A 293 7.00 -0.80 17.60
CA SER A 293 6.40 -1.46 18.77
C SER A 293 7.04 -2.80 19.08
N GLU A 294 7.72 -3.42 18.11
CA GLU A 294 8.24 -4.77 18.21
C GLU A 294 9.41 -4.81 19.20
N PRO A 295 9.43 -5.74 20.16
CA PRO A 295 10.55 -5.91 21.08
C PRO A 295 11.86 -6.22 20.36
N ILE A 296 12.95 -5.67 20.87
CA ILE A 296 14.29 -5.86 20.32
C ILE A 296 15.23 -6.27 21.43
N ASN A 297 15.61 -7.54 21.44
CA ASN A 297 16.48 -8.11 22.47
C ASN A 297 17.90 -8.38 21.95
N ASN A 298 18.05 -8.50 20.63
CA ASN A 298 19.30 -8.85 19.97
C ASN A 298 19.38 -8.22 18.57
N VAL A 299 20.49 -8.47 17.87
CA VAL A 299 20.71 -7.94 16.52
C VAL A 299 19.78 -8.58 15.50
N GLU A 300 19.38 -9.83 15.69
CA GLU A 300 18.47 -10.55 14.80
C GLU A 300 17.08 -9.91 14.78
N ASP A 301 16.57 -9.49 15.94
CA ASP A 301 15.34 -8.71 16.06
C ASP A 301 15.46 -7.38 15.30
N ALA A 302 16.56 -6.64 15.49
CA ALA A 302 16.79 -5.39 14.79
C ALA A 302 16.85 -5.57 13.26
N MET A 303 17.53 -6.63 12.79
CA MET A 303 17.61 -6.97 11.37
C MET A 303 16.25 -7.37 10.79
N ARG A 304 15.40 -8.05 11.58
CA ARG A 304 14.02 -8.36 11.18
C ARG A 304 13.19 -7.10 10.95
N ILE A 305 13.32 -6.09 11.81
CA ILE A 305 12.65 -4.78 11.64
C ILE A 305 13.15 -4.05 10.40
N ILE A 306 14.46 -4.07 10.14
CA ILE A 306 15.04 -3.52 8.91
C ILE A 306 14.43 -4.25 7.70
N GLY A 307 14.39 -5.58 7.72
CA GLY A 307 13.80 -6.40 6.66
C GLY A 307 12.31 -6.11 6.43
N TYR A 308 11.51 -5.89 7.47
CA TYR A 308 10.12 -5.44 7.30
C TYR A 308 10.04 -4.07 6.63
N TYR A 309 10.90 -3.12 7.02
CA TYR A 309 10.93 -1.79 6.43
C TYR A 309 11.40 -1.80 4.96
N GLU A 310 12.31 -2.71 4.57
CA GLU A 310 12.70 -2.91 3.16
C GLU A 310 11.49 -3.28 2.29
N ARG A 311 10.53 -4.04 2.83
CA ARG A 311 9.30 -4.42 2.10
C ARG A 311 8.35 -3.24 1.89
N ARG A 312 8.54 -2.10 2.54
CA ARG A 312 7.71 -0.90 2.34
C ARG A 312 7.64 -0.50 0.86
N TRP A 313 8.73 -0.62 0.10
CA TRP A 313 8.76 -0.26 -1.32
C TRP A 313 7.78 -1.06 -2.19
N LEU A 314 7.24 -2.19 -1.72
CA LEU A 314 6.24 -2.96 -2.47
C LEU A 314 4.95 -2.16 -2.73
N ILE A 315 4.58 -1.22 -1.85
CA ILE A 315 3.43 -0.36 -2.13
C ILE A 315 3.73 0.66 -3.24
N GLU A 316 4.99 1.10 -3.38
CA GLU A 316 5.40 1.93 -4.52
C GLU A 316 5.38 1.14 -5.83
N ASP A 317 5.82 -0.12 -5.79
CA ASP A 317 5.69 -1.03 -6.94
C ASP A 317 4.21 -1.26 -7.29
N PHE A 318 3.33 -1.43 -6.29
CA PHE A 318 1.89 -1.43 -6.52
C PHE A 318 1.41 -0.14 -7.21
N HIS A 319 1.84 1.04 -6.74
CA HIS A 319 1.47 2.31 -7.38
C HIS A 319 1.94 2.40 -8.83
N LYS A 320 3.15 1.93 -9.15
CA LYS A 320 3.68 1.89 -10.53
C LYS A 320 2.87 0.95 -11.42
N VAL A 321 2.58 -0.25 -10.93
CA VAL A 321 1.79 -1.27 -11.65
C VAL A 321 0.35 -0.78 -11.85
N TRP A 322 -0.23 -0.08 -10.88
CA TRP A 322 -1.55 0.53 -11.04
C TRP A 322 -1.53 1.63 -12.09
N LYS A 323 -0.43 2.38 -12.19
CA LYS A 323 -0.24 3.42 -13.21
C LYS A 323 0.46 2.83 -14.44
N SER A 324 1.62 3.38 -14.79
CA SER A 324 2.28 3.24 -16.08
C SER A 324 2.79 1.83 -16.41
N GLU A 325 3.03 0.96 -15.42
CA GLU A 325 3.69 -0.34 -15.65
C GLU A 325 2.73 -1.53 -15.73
N GLY A 326 1.43 -1.32 -15.52
CA GLY A 326 0.47 -2.42 -15.53
C GLY A 326 -0.88 -2.02 -16.09
N THR A 327 -1.69 -1.29 -15.32
CA THR A 327 -3.09 -1.06 -15.68
C THR A 327 -3.34 0.24 -16.43
N ASP A 328 -2.38 1.16 -16.40
CA ASP A 328 -2.45 2.46 -17.07
C ASP A 328 -3.67 3.29 -16.62
N VAL A 329 -3.97 3.27 -15.31
CA VAL A 329 -5.19 3.89 -14.76
C VAL A 329 -5.29 5.40 -15.08
N GLU A 330 -4.18 6.13 -15.19
CA GLU A 330 -4.17 7.57 -15.49
C GLU A 330 -4.47 7.88 -16.98
N SER A 331 -4.50 6.86 -17.85
CA SER A 331 -4.93 7.01 -19.25
C SER A 331 -6.44 6.92 -19.44
N LEU A 332 -7.21 6.62 -18.38
CA LEU A 332 -8.67 6.65 -18.45
C LEU A 332 -9.18 8.03 -18.89
N ARG A 333 -10.24 8.02 -19.72
CA ARG A 333 -10.88 9.21 -20.30
C ARG A 333 -12.37 9.30 -20.00
N LEU A 334 -12.79 8.73 -18.87
CA LEU A 334 -14.18 8.82 -18.41
C LEU A 334 -14.51 10.27 -18.02
N GLN A 335 -15.75 10.68 -18.25
CA GLN A 335 -16.16 12.08 -18.22
C GLN A 335 -16.71 12.58 -16.88
N SER A 336 -16.74 11.73 -15.84
CA SER A 336 -17.08 12.13 -14.47
C SER A 336 -16.17 11.42 -13.48
N LYS A 337 -16.03 12.00 -12.29
CA LYS A 337 -15.23 11.45 -11.18
C LYS A 337 -15.75 10.09 -10.74
N ASP A 338 -17.05 9.91 -10.55
CA ASP A 338 -17.61 8.64 -10.08
C ASP A 338 -17.34 7.49 -11.06
N ASN A 339 -17.41 7.77 -12.37
CA ASN A 339 -17.10 6.80 -13.40
C ASN A 339 -15.61 6.42 -13.34
N LEU A 340 -14.73 7.42 -13.18
CA LEU A 340 -13.29 7.20 -12.98
C LEU A 340 -13.02 6.37 -11.73
N GLU A 341 -13.66 6.67 -10.60
CA GLU A 341 -13.45 5.95 -9.34
C GLU A 341 -13.84 4.47 -9.46
N ARG A 342 -15.04 4.15 -10.00
CA ARG A 342 -15.48 2.75 -10.16
C ARG A 342 -14.46 1.92 -10.94
N LEU A 343 -13.94 2.47 -12.05
CA LEU A 343 -12.98 1.75 -12.87
C LEU A 343 -11.58 1.74 -12.25
N SER A 344 -11.18 2.83 -11.59
CA SER A 344 -9.89 2.93 -10.90
C SER A 344 -9.76 1.89 -9.79
N VAL A 345 -10.84 1.64 -9.03
CA VAL A 345 -10.89 0.59 -8.00
C VAL A 345 -10.70 -0.80 -8.62
N ILE A 346 -11.38 -1.12 -9.72
CA ILE A 346 -11.18 -2.40 -10.42
C ILE A 346 -9.71 -2.54 -10.86
N TYR A 347 -9.14 -1.48 -11.43
CA TYR A 347 -7.75 -1.43 -11.87
C TYR A 347 -6.77 -1.61 -10.69
N ALA A 348 -7.09 -1.12 -9.49
CA ALA A 348 -6.26 -1.31 -8.30
C ALA A 348 -6.16 -2.80 -7.91
N PHE A 349 -7.26 -3.55 -8.00
CA PHE A 349 -7.23 -4.99 -7.75
C PHE A 349 -6.54 -5.77 -8.87
N VAL A 350 -6.68 -5.34 -10.13
CA VAL A 350 -5.88 -5.92 -11.23
C VAL A 350 -4.39 -5.66 -11.01
N ALA A 351 -4.01 -4.47 -10.55
CA ALA A 351 -2.62 -4.13 -10.25
C ALA A 351 -2.04 -4.99 -9.12
N THR A 352 -2.81 -5.26 -8.06
CA THR A 352 -2.37 -6.19 -7.01
C THR A 352 -2.25 -7.63 -7.51
N ARG A 353 -3.13 -8.08 -8.41
CA ARG A 353 -2.95 -9.37 -9.09
C ARG A 353 -1.65 -9.42 -9.89
N LEU A 354 -1.36 -8.40 -10.67
CA LEU A 354 -0.11 -8.32 -11.46
C LEU A 354 1.13 -8.36 -10.56
N LEU A 355 1.09 -7.63 -9.46
CA LEU A 355 2.15 -7.65 -8.47
C LEU A 355 2.29 -9.05 -7.85
N ALA A 356 1.19 -9.70 -7.45
CA ALA A 356 1.21 -11.06 -6.91
C ALA A 356 1.78 -12.09 -7.91
N LEU A 357 1.47 -11.97 -9.20
CA LEU A 357 2.03 -12.84 -10.24
C LEU A 357 3.55 -12.72 -10.38
N ARG A 358 4.15 -11.57 -10.04
CA ARG A 358 5.62 -11.41 -9.98
C ARG A 358 6.23 -12.27 -8.87
N PHE A 359 5.60 -12.30 -7.70
CA PHE A 359 6.08 -13.07 -6.54
C PHE A 359 5.93 -14.59 -6.71
N MET A 360 5.02 -15.06 -7.58
CA MET A 360 4.91 -16.50 -7.89
C MET A 360 6.18 -17.10 -8.50
N LYS A 361 7.08 -16.29 -9.06
CA LYS A 361 8.37 -16.77 -9.62
C LYS A 361 9.50 -16.80 -8.60
N GLU A 362 9.38 -16.08 -7.49
CA GLU A 362 10.48 -15.85 -6.53
C GLU A 362 10.48 -16.83 -5.35
N VAL A 363 9.48 -17.71 -5.24
CA VAL A 363 9.49 -18.77 -4.22
C VAL A 363 10.42 -19.88 -4.67
N ASP A 364 11.62 -19.95 -4.07
CA ASP A 364 12.67 -20.95 -4.37
C ASP A 364 12.17 -22.40 -4.30
N GLU A 365 11.11 -22.71 -3.54
CA GLU A 365 10.50 -24.05 -3.51
C GLU A 365 9.85 -24.45 -4.85
N LEU A 366 9.37 -23.49 -5.65
CA LEU A 366 8.84 -23.76 -6.99
C LEU A 366 9.94 -24.11 -8.02
N THR A 367 11.22 -23.92 -7.70
CA THR A 367 12.31 -24.37 -8.59
C THR A 367 12.41 -25.90 -8.69
N LYS A 368 11.80 -26.64 -7.74
CA LYS A 368 11.68 -28.10 -7.78
C LYS A 368 10.32 -28.60 -8.26
N GLU A 369 9.34 -27.72 -8.42
CA GLU A 369 8.00 -28.10 -8.84
C GLU A 369 7.81 -27.87 -10.34
N SER A 370 7.03 -28.75 -11.00
CA SER A 370 6.74 -28.58 -12.41
C SER A 370 6.02 -27.25 -12.68
N CYS A 371 6.48 -26.52 -13.69
CA CYS A 371 5.82 -25.31 -14.17
C CYS A 371 4.37 -25.55 -14.60
N GLU A 372 3.97 -26.82 -14.80
CA GLU A 372 2.59 -27.24 -15.10
C GLU A 372 1.60 -26.94 -13.97
N LYS A 373 2.07 -26.73 -12.73
CA LYS A 373 1.25 -26.25 -11.62
C LYS A 373 0.78 -24.81 -11.79
N VAL A 374 1.51 -24.02 -12.59
CA VAL A 374 1.26 -22.58 -12.80
C VAL A 374 0.79 -22.29 -14.22
N LEU A 375 1.35 -23.00 -15.20
CA LEU A 375 1.10 -22.83 -16.62
C LEU A 375 0.39 -24.08 -17.16
N GLY A 376 -0.75 -23.88 -17.84
CA GLY A 376 -1.35 -24.97 -18.60
C GLY A 376 -0.38 -25.51 -19.67
N GLN A 377 -0.61 -26.75 -20.11
CA GLN A 377 0.30 -27.47 -21.01
C GLN A 377 0.70 -26.69 -22.28
N LYS A 378 -0.24 -25.95 -22.88
CA LYS A 378 0.04 -25.09 -24.05
C LYS A 378 0.92 -23.89 -23.70
N ALA A 379 0.69 -23.27 -22.54
CA ALA A 379 1.36 -22.04 -22.15
C ALA A 379 2.85 -22.26 -21.87
N TRP A 380 3.22 -23.33 -21.14
CA TRP A 380 4.63 -23.61 -20.90
C TRP A 380 5.36 -24.06 -22.16
N LYS A 381 4.71 -24.86 -23.03
CA LYS A 381 5.30 -25.27 -24.31
C LYS A 381 5.57 -24.08 -25.23
N LEU A 382 4.64 -23.12 -25.32
CA LEU A 382 4.86 -21.88 -26.08
C LEU A 382 5.96 -21.00 -25.47
N LEU A 383 6.02 -20.93 -24.14
CA LEU A 383 7.08 -20.18 -23.44
C LEU A 383 8.45 -20.82 -23.69
N TRP A 384 8.54 -22.15 -23.63
CA TRP A 384 9.74 -22.92 -23.95
C TRP A 384 10.20 -22.64 -25.37
N LEU A 385 9.30 -22.78 -26.37
CA LEU A 385 9.62 -22.50 -27.77
C LEU A 385 10.12 -21.06 -27.98
N LYS A 386 9.52 -20.07 -27.31
CA LYS A 386 9.94 -18.66 -27.41
C LYS A 386 11.30 -18.38 -26.76
N LEU A 387 11.67 -19.14 -25.74
CA LEU A 387 12.95 -19.01 -25.04
C LEU A 387 14.06 -19.75 -25.78
N GLU A 388 13.80 -20.99 -26.24
CA GLU A 388 14.76 -21.78 -27.01
C GLU A 388 15.02 -21.21 -28.40
N SER A 389 14.03 -20.61 -29.07
CA SER A 389 14.23 -19.98 -30.39
C SER A 389 15.15 -18.74 -30.35
N LYS A 390 15.69 -18.37 -29.19
CA LYS A 390 16.66 -17.30 -28.99
C LYS A 390 18.07 -17.79 -28.63
N THR A 391 18.27 -19.11 -28.59
CA THR A 391 19.56 -19.81 -28.50
C THR A 391 19.82 -20.52 -29.81
#